data_AF-A0A3D9IBX8-F1
#
_entry.id   AF-A0A3D9IBX8-F1
#
_cell.length_a   1.000
_cell.length_b   1.000
_cell.length_c   1.000
_cell.angle_alpha   90.00
_cell.angle_beta   90.00
_cell.angle_gamma   90.00
#
_symmetry.space_group_name_H-M   'P 1'
#
loop_
_entity.id
_entity.type
_entity.pdbx_description
1 polymer ?
#
loop_
_entity_poly.entity_id
_entity_poly.type
_entity_poly.pdbx_seq_one_letter_code
_entity_poly.pdbx_strand_id
1 'polypeptide(L)'
;MKPLNITHIICSAIIGISLIAGSLIISNHREDPSVKEAAMEESQESAQATYKPLMTIEETAEYLNLSEMQVRTIISTEEATTSYGGIMFPMIRFQNETYVSTDGLKEWLKQFTQQRKQY
;
A
#
# COMPACT_ATOMS: atom_id res chain seq x y z
N MET A 1 3.87 58.84 -32.77
CA MET A 1 3.39 57.63 -32.08
C MET A 1 4.61 56.96 -31.47
N LYS A 2 4.63 56.74 -30.14
CA LYS A 2 5.81 56.16 -29.44
C LYS A 2 5.96 54.68 -29.82
N PRO A 3 7.17 54.21 -30.19
CA PRO A 3 7.37 52.79 -30.47
C PRO A 3 7.20 52.03 -29.16
N LEU A 4 6.16 51.21 -29.07
CA LEU A 4 6.00 50.30 -27.95
C LEU A 4 7.10 49.24 -28.06
N ASN A 5 7.90 49.09 -27.00
CA ASN A 5 8.98 48.12 -26.92
C ASN A 5 8.40 46.71 -26.75
N ILE A 6 7.86 46.17 -27.84
CA ILE A 6 7.22 44.84 -27.93
C ILE A 6 8.18 43.74 -27.42
N THR A 7 9.48 43.92 -27.56
CA THR A 7 10.52 43.01 -27.06
C THR A 7 10.43 42.77 -25.55
N HIS A 8 10.16 43.81 -24.75
CA HIS A 8 10.02 43.64 -23.30
C HIS A 8 8.75 42.86 -22.92
N ILE A 9 7.67 43.04 -23.70
CA ILE A 9 6.41 42.31 -23.49
C ILE A 9 6.61 40.83 -23.78
N ILE A 10 7.31 40.49 -24.87
CA ILE A 10 7.58 39.10 -25.25
C ILE A 10 8.51 38.42 -24.22
N CYS A 11 9.58 39.09 -23.78
CA CYS A 11 10.48 38.52 -22.76
C CYS A 11 9.77 38.24 -21.44
N SER A 12 8.89 39.15 -20.97
CA SER A 12 8.13 38.93 -19.74
C SER A 12 7.14 37.76 -19.87
N ALA A 13 6.53 37.57 -21.05
CA ALA A 13 5.60 36.47 -21.29
C ALA A 13 6.31 35.10 -21.25
N ILE A 14 7.50 35.01 -21.86
CA ILE A 14 8.29 33.76 -21.88
C ILE A 14 8.69 33.36 -20.46
N ILE A 15 9.19 34.30 -19.65
CA ILE A 15 9.61 34.03 -18.26
C ILE A 15 8.41 33.56 -17.41
N GLY A 16 7.23 34.19 -17.60
CA GLY A 16 6.01 33.80 -16.90
C GLY A 16 5.58 32.37 -17.21
N ILE A 17 5.61 31.98 -18.50
CA ILE A 17 5.23 30.63 -18.94
C ILE A 17 6.22 29.57 -18.43
N SER A 18 7.52 29.86 -18.44
CA SER A 18 8.55 28.95 -17.92
C SER A 18 8.43 28.71 -16.41
N LEU A 19 8.05 29.74 -15.64
CA LEU A 19 7.79 29.60 -14.21
C LEU A 19 6.58 28.70 -13.94
N ILE A 20 5.48 28.87 -14.68
CA ILE A 20 4.28 28.04 -14.53
C ILE A 20 4.58 26.59 -14.89
N ALA A 21 5.26 26.34 -16.02
CA ALA A 21 5.62 24.99 -16.47
C ALA A 21 6.61 24.31 -15.51
N GLY A 22 7.62 25.04 -15.02
CA GLY A 22 8.56 24.52 -14.02
C GLY A 22 7.90 24.20 -12.68
N SER A 23 6.93 25.03 -12.27
CA SER A 23 6.13 24.80 -11.05
C SER A 23 5.25 23.56 -11.18
N LEU A 24 4.69 23.31 -12.35
CA LEU A 24 3.85 22.12 -12.62
C LEU A 24 4.68 20.83 -12.60
N ILE A 25 5.86 20.84 -13.22
CA ILE A 25 6.80 19.70 -13.22
C ILE A 25 7.32 19.41 -11.80
N ILE A 26 7.67 20.43 -11.03
CA ILE A 26 8.18 20.24 -9.66
C ILE A 26 7.05 19.86 -8.67
N SER A 27 5.82 20.30 -8.92
CA SER A 27 4.65 19.90 -8.11
C SER A 27 4.28 18.44 -8.34
N ASN A 28 4.51 17.92 -9.55
CA ASN A 28 4.34 16.50 -9.85
C ASN A 28 5.49 15.62 -9.32
N HIS A 29 6.56 16.22 -8.78
CA HIS A 29 7.70 15.53 -8.17
C HIS A 29 7.81 15.76 -6.65
N ARG A 30 6.93 16.59 -6.07
CA ARG A 30 6.76 16.73 -4.63
C ARG A 30 5.61 15.84 -4.20
N GLU A 31 5.90 14.55 -4.07
CA GLU A 31 5.16 13.66 -3.22
C GLU A 31 5.45 14.07 -1.77
N ASP A 32 4.75 15.10 -1.29
CA ASP A 32 4.71 15.43 0.13
C ASP A 32 3.98 14.26 0.85
N PRO A 33 4.63 13.53 1.77
CA PRO A 33 4.06 12.33 2.40
C PRO A 33 3.05 12.65 3.52
N SER A 34 2.37 13.78 3.44
CA SER A 34 1.40 14.19 4.45
C SER A 34 0.19 14.78 3.75
N VAL A 35 -0.98 14.21 4.02
CA VAL A 35 -2.29 14.56 3.45
C VAL A 35 -2.67 13.83 2.15
N LYS A 36 -2.67 12.49 2.19
CA LYS A 36 -3.61 11.67 1.42
C LYS A 36 -4.06 10.46 2.25
N GLU A 37 -4.71 10.76 3.38
CA GLU A 37 -5.73 9.86 3.91
C GLU A 37 -7.05 10.22 3.20
N ALA A 38 -7.79 9.18 2.78
CA ALA A 38 -9.08 9.23 2.09
C ALA A 38 -9.03 9.40 0.56
N ALA A 39 -8.53 8.38 -0.13
CA ALA A 39 -9.19 7.89 -1.34
C ALA A 39 -8.81 6.41 -1.55
N MET A 40 -9.80 5.53 -1.41
CA MET A 40 -9.76 4.18 -1.97
C MET A 40 -9.60 4.33 -3.48
N GLU A 41 -8.38 4.21 -4.00
CA GLU A 41 -8.17 4.02 -5.43
C GLU A 41 -7.17 2.88 -5.60
N GLU A 42 -7.74 1.76 -6.01
CA GLU A 42 -7.12 0.59 -6.61
C GLU A 42 -6.27 1.04 -7.82
N SER A 43 -5.05 1.49 -7.52
CA SER A 43 -4.05 1.90 -8.51
C SER A 43 -2.93 0.89 -8.49
N GLN A 44 -3.04 -0.06 -9.39
CA GLN A 44 -2.04 -1.03 -9.76
C GLN A 44 -0.85 -0.29 -10.40
N GLU A 45 0.01 0.30 -9.56
CA GLU A 45 1.17 1.08 -9.97
C GLU A 45 2.47 0.37 -9.55
N SER A 46 3.23 -0.07 -10.56
CA SER A 46 4.65 -0.48 -10.59
C SER A 46 5.29 -1.04 -9.32
N ALA A 47 5.84 -2.25 -9.44
CA ALA A 47 6.63 -3.01 -8.47
C ALA A 47 7.89 -2.29 -7.94
N GLN A 48 7.70 -1.21 -7.20
CA GLN A 48 8.58 -0.84 -6.10
C GLN A 48 7.87 -1.39 -4.87
N ALA A 49 8.46 -2.42 -4.25
CA ALA A 49 7.87 -3.11 -3.11
C ALA A 49 7.80 -2.18 -1.90
N THR A 50 6.84 -1.25 -1.92
CA THR A 50 6.44 -0.45 -0.78
C THR A 50 5.99 -1.44 0.27
N TYR A 51 6.70 -1.46 1.39
CA TYR A 51 6.38 -2.36 2.49
C TYR A 51 4.92 -2.17 2.89
N LYS A 52 4.13 -3.23 2.73
CA LYS A 52 2.72 -3.26 3.11
C LYS A 52 2.59 -3.95 4.48
N PRO A 53 2.25 -3.24 5.56
CA PRO A 53 2.16 -3.84 6.90
C PRO A 53 0.98 -4.81 7.05
N LEU A 54 -0.07 -4.63 6.25
CA LEU A 54 -1.31 -5.41 6.28
C LEU A 54 -1.65 -5.93 4.87
N MET A 55 -2.00 -7.20 4.77
CA MET A 55 -2.45 -7.86 3.55
C MET A 55 -3.93 -8.22 3.64
N THR A 56 -4.64 -8.18 2.53
CA THR A 56 -5.99 -8.77 2.44
C THR A 56 -5.90 -10.30 2.44
N ILE A 57 -7.04 -10.99 2.45
CA ILE A 57 -7.06 -12.46 2.35
C ILE A 57 -6.54 -12.92 1.01
N GLU A 58 -6.86 -12.21 -0.07
CA GLU A 58 -6.39 -12.48 -1.43
C GLU A 58 -4.86 -12.38 -1.48
N GLU A 59 -4.29 -11.27 -1.02
CA GLU A 59 -2.84 -11.05 -0.99
C GLU A 59 -2.12 -12.05 -0.07
N THR A 60 -2.76 -12.45 1.03
CA THR A 60 -2.22 -13.48 1.93
C THR A 60 -2.20 -14.85 1.26
N ALA A 61 -3.23 -15.17 0.48
CA ALA A 61 -3.31 -16.41 -0.28
C ALA A 61 -2.21 -16.48 -1.33
N GLU A 62 -1.99 -15.37 -2.06
CA GLU A 62 -0.87 -15.23 -2.99
C GLU A 62 0.48 -15.37 -2.27
N TYR A 63 0.68 -14.68 -1.14
CA TYR A 63 1.92 -14.72 -0.37
C TYR A 63 2.28 -16.12 0.12
N LEU A 64 1.29 -16.89 0.58
CA LEU A 64 1.46 -18.26 1.06
C LEU A 64 1.43 -19.30 -0.08
N ASN A 65 1.14 -18.88 -1.31
CA ASN A 65 0.87 -19.74 -2.44
C ASN A 65 -0.21 -20.80 -2.12
N LEU A 66 -1.30 -20.33 -1.50
CA LEU A 66 -2.49 -21.10 -1.14
C LEU A 66 -3.72 -20.50 -1.84
N SER A 67 -4.82 -21.25 -1.88
CA SER A 67 -6.11 -20.67 -2.24
C SER A 67 -6.69 -19.84 -1.08
N GLU A 68 -7.50 -18.83 -1.38
CA GLU A 68 -8.22 -18.07 -0.35
C GLU A 68 -9.04 -18.98 0.57
N MET A 69 -9.65 -20.03 0.02
CA MET A 69 -10.42 -20.99 0.84
C MET A 69 -9.54 -21.66 1.88
N GLN A 70 -8.31 -22.04 1.53
CA GLN A 70 -7.37 -22.63 2.48
C GLN A 70 -6.96 -21.63 3.56
N VAL A 71 -6.72 -20.36 3.19
CA VAL A 71 -6.44 -19.29 4.18
C VAL A 71 -7.62 -19.10 5.12
N ARG A 72 -8.85 -19.10 4.60
CA ARG A 72 -10.07 -19.00 5.41
C ARG A 72 -10.24 -20.21 6.34
N THR A 73 -9.89 -21.41 5.89
CA THR A 73 -9.89 -22.62 6.71
C THR A 73 -8.88 -22.54 7.86
N ILE A 74 -7.67 -22.01 7.61
CA ILE A 74 -6.69 -21.75 8.67
C ILE A 74 -7.30 -20.82 9.72
N ILE A 75 -7.86 -19.69 9.30
CA ILE A 75 -8.49 -18.70 10.19
C ILE A 75 -9.62 -19.32 11.00
N SER A 76 -10.55 -20.05 10.36
CA SER A 76 -11.70 -20.62 11.06
C SER A 76 -11.30 -21.72 12.05
N THR A 77 -10.29 -22.52 11.72
CA THR A 77 -9.77 -23.58 12.59
C THR A 77 -9.09 -23.00 13.83
N GLU A 78 -8.33 -21.92 13.64
CA GLU A 78 -7.70 -21.20 14.75
C GLU A 78 -8.71 -20.53 15.67
N GLU A 79 -9.73 -19.88 15.12
CA GLU A 79 -10.78 -19.23 15.91
C GLU A 79 -11.64 -20.23 16.69
N ALA A 80 -11.84 -21.43 16.16
CA ALA A 80 -12.52 -22.52 16.87
C ALA A 80 -11.67 -23.10 18.02
N THR A 81 -10.35 -22.84 18.03
CA THR A 81 -9.43 -23.38 19.02
C THR A 81 -9.36 -22.46 20.24
N THR A 82 -10.00 -22.88 21.34
CA THR A 82 -10.06 -22.10 22.60
C THR A 82 -8.78 -22.14 23.44
N SER A 83 -7.88 -23.09 23.18
CA SER A 83 -6.62 -23.25 23.90
C SER A 83 -5.47 -23.30 22.91
N TYR A 84 -4.83 -22.14 22.70
CA TYR A 84 -3.74 -22.02 21.76
C TYR A 84 -2.38 -21.97 22.49
N GLY A 85 -1.58 -23.03 22.32
CA GLY A 85 -0.26 -23.17 22.97
C GLY A 85 0.91 -22.51 22.22
N GLY A 86 0.64 -21.60 21.30
CA GLY A 86 1.64 -20.96 20.44
C GLY A 86 1.18 -19.61 19.89
N ILE A 87 1.80 -19.14 18.81
CA ILE A 87 1.35 -17.91 18.13
C ILE A 87 0.20 -18.22 17.16
N MET A 88 -0.89 -17.47 17.31
CA MET A 88 -2.08 -17.58 16.45
C MET A 88 -1.84 -16.91 15.10
N PHE A 89 -2.72 -17.20 14.14
CA PHE A 89 -2.74 -16.61 12.83
C PHE A 89 -2.91 -15.08 12.98
N PRO A 90 -1.98 -14.29 12.45
CA PRO A 90 -1.80 -12.88 12.83
C PRO A 90 -2.74 -11.97 12.04
N MET A 91 -4.04 -12.08 12.33
CA MET A 91 -5.08 -11.29 11.69
C MET A 91 -5.62 -10.18 12.59
N ILE A 92 -6.13 -9.14 11.94
CA ILE A 92 -6.96 -8.11 12.54
C ILE A 92 -8.26 -8.00 11.76
N ARG A 93 -9.36 -7.71 12.47
CA ARG A 93 -10.65 -7.43 11.84
C ARG A 93 -10.95 -5.96 11.98
N PHE A 94 -11.24 -5.31 10.86
CA PHE A 94 -11.70 -3.93 10.85
C PHE A 94 -13.05 -3.89 10.15
N GLN A 95 -14.09 -3.50 10.88
CA GLN A 95 -15.50 -3.58 10.45
C GLN A 95 -15.86 -5.01 9.98
N ASN A 96 -15.95 -5.23 8.67
CA ASN A 96 -16.35 -6.50 8.07
C ASN A 96 -15.24 -7.11 7.20
N GLU A 97 -14.03 -6.56 7.29
CA GLU A 97 -12.86 -6.98 6.52
C GLU A 97 -11.81 -7.60 7.44
N THR A 98 -11.14 -8.62 6.92
CA THR A 98 -10.05 -9.29 7.64
C THR A 98 -8.75 -8.97 6.95
N TYR A 99 -7.80 -8.45 7.72
CA TYR A 99 -6.45 -8.13 7.29
C TYR A 99 -5.45 -8.99 8.05
N VAL A 100 -4.33 -9.29 7.43
CA VAL A 100 -3.27 -10.12 8.00
C VAL A 100 -1.99 -9.30 8.09
N SER A 101 -1.35 -9.30 9.26
CA SER A 101 -0.07 -8.62 9.43
C SER A 101 1.02 -9.34 8.65
N THR A 102 1.73 -8.63 7.77
CA THR A 102 2.81 -9.20 6.95
C THR A 102 3.96 -9.73 7.81
N ASP A 103 4.40 -8.96 8.80
CA ASP A 103 5.49 -9.38 9.68
C ASP A 103 5.04 -10.42 10.70
N GLY A 104 3.80 -10.30 11.18
CA GLY A 104 3.18 -11.36 11.97
C GLY A 104 3.16 -12.67 11.21
N LEU A 105 2.78 -12.67 9.93
CA LEU A 105 2.65 -13.88 9.12
C LEU A 105 3.99 -14.57 8.89
N LYS A 106 5.07 -13.79 8.71
CA LYS A 106 6.44 -14.32 8.62
C LYS A 106 6.85 -15.03 9.91
N GLU A 107 6.61 -14.41 11.06
CA GLU A 107 6.96 -15.02 12.35
C GLU A 107 6.08 -16.23 12.64
N TRP A 108 4.78 -16.15 12.33
CA TRP A 108 3.85 -17.27 12.36
C TRP A 108 4.38 -18.44 11.55
N LEU A 109 4.71 -18.26 10.27
CA LEU A 109 5.21 -19.33 9.41
C LEU A 109 6.48 -20.00 9.96
N LYS A 110 7.40 -19.19 10.51
CA LYS A 110 8.64 -19.67 11.12
C LYS A 110 8.38 -20.58 12.33
N GLN A 111 7.48 -20.20 13.23
CA GLN A 111 7.16 -21.05 14.39
C GLN A 111 6.29 -22.25 14.00
N PHE A 112 5.36 -22.04 13.06
CA PHE A 112 4.43 -23.07 12.61
C PHE A 112 5.16 -24.27 11.99
N THR A 113 6.17 -23.98 11.17
CA THR A 113 7.03 -25.00 10.55
C THR A 113 7.92 -25.73 11.56
N GLN A 114 8.36 -25.07 12.63
CA GLN A 114 9.08 -25.71 13.72
C GLN A 114 8.20 -26.67 14.52
N GLN A 115 6.93 -26.31 14.71
CA GLN A 115 5.96 -27.10 15.48
C GLN A 115 5.28 -28.21 14.65
N ARG A 116 5.52 -28.28 13.33
CA ARG A 116 4.92 -29.27 12.39
C ARG A 116 3.39 -29.36 12.50
N LYS A 117 2.73 -28.24 12.75
CA LYS A 117 1.27 -28.20 12.88
C LYS A 117 0.59 -28.47 11.53
N GLN A 118 -0.64 -28.98 11.60
CA GLN A 118 -1.46 -29.42 10.46
C GLN A 118 -2.88 -28.81 10.57
N TYR A 119 -3.48 -28.48 9.43
CA TYR A 119 -4.86 -27.97 9.28
C TYR A 119 -5.66 -28.86 8.34
#